data_AF-A0A966WQ41-F1
#
_entry.id   AF-A0A966WQ41-F1
#
_cell.length_a   1.000
_cell.length_b   1.000
_cell.length_c   1.000
_cell.angle_alpha   90.00
_cell.angle_beta   90.00
_cell.angle_gamma   90.00
#
_symmetry.space_group_name_H-M   'P 1'
#
loop_
_entity.id
_entity.type
_entity.pdbx_description
1 polymer ?
#
loop_
_entity_poly.entity_id
_entity_poly.type
_entity_poly.pdbx_seq_one_letter_code
_entity_poly.pdbx_strand_id
1 'polypeptide(L)'
;MESCFAEAGVSLPLHIVTPAGLAAALPPGHRAYCEACGFTGQAQRLILLPALGGDGGSALAGAVLGLGDGPVTPMSFGGLALGLPEGSLWHLADHAHAAAAVLGWGLGAYRYGRFKPAKRAPARLVLPGAASDQAALAQLQA
;
A
#
# COMPACT_ATOMS: atom_id res chain seq x y z
N MET A 1 11.83 9.11 -15.36
CA MET A 1 10.53 8.67 -14.80
C MET A 1 10.86 8.20 -13.40
N GLU A 2 10.46 8.94 -12.37
CA GLU A 2 10.76 8.51 -11.00
C GLU A 2 10.10 7.15 -10.76
N SER A 3 10.90 6.17 -10.34
CA SER A 3 10.41 4.82 -10.12
C SER A 3 9.39 4.83 -8.97
N CYS A 4 8.19 4.30 -9.22
CA CYS A 4 7.20 4.04 -8.17
C CYS A 4 7.60 2.87 -7.25
N PHE A 5 8.76 2.27 -7.51
CA PHE A 5 9.38 1.21 -6.72
C PHE A 5 10.74 1.63 -6.16
N ALA A 6 11.11 1.06 -5.02
CA ALA A 6 12.44 1.18 -4.42
C ALA A 6 12.95 -0.20 -3.96
N GLU A 7 14.27 -0.38 -3.96
CA GLU A 7 14.91 -1.63 -3.49
C GLU A 7 14.99 -1.68 -1.96
N ALA A 8 15.23 -0.54 -1.30
CA ALA A 8 15.35 -0.46 0.15
C ALA A 8 15.14 0.99 0.65
N GLY A 9 14.84 1.14 1.94
CA GLY A 9 14.77 2.43 2.62
C GLY A 9 13.91 2.40 3.88
N VAL A 10 13.96 3.49 4.66
CA VAL A 10 13.08 3.68 5.82
C VAL A 10 11.65 3.84 5.30
N SER A 11 10.80 2.88 5.61
CA SER A 11 9.47 2.74 5.01
C SER A 11 8.43 2.39 6.07
N LEU A 12 7.18 2.78 5.80
CA LEU A 12 6.05 2.50 6.67
C LEU A 12 5.36 1.19 6.28
N PRO A 13 4.86 0.42 7.26
CA PRO A 13 4.15 -0.83 6.98
C PRO A 13 2.78 -0.55 6.37
N LEU A 14 2.46 -1.30 5.32
CA LEU A 14 1.14 -1.39 4.72
C LEU A 14 0.54 -2.75 5.04
N HIS A 15 -0.49 -2.76 5.90
CA HIS A 15 -1.21 -3.96 6.29
C HIS A 15 -2.31 -4.27 5.27
N ILE A 16 -2.36 -5.51 4.80
CA ILE A 16 -3.40 -5.96 3.87
C ILE A 16 -4.33 -6.89 4.64
N VAL A 17 -5.61 -6.55 4.69
CA VAL A 17 -6.56 -7.26 5.57
C VAL A 17 -7.84 -7.65 4.85
N THR A 18 -8.31 -8.84 5.18
CA THR A 18 -9.71 -9.25 4.93
C THR A 18 -10.56 -8.91 6.16
N PRO A 19 -11.90 -8.90 6.04
CA PRO A 19 -12.78 -8.73 7.19
C PRO A 19 -12.48 -9.70 8.34
N ALA A 20 -12.16 -10.96 8.01
CA ALA A 20 -11.79 -11.98 8.99
C ALA A 20 -10.39 -11.78 9.59
N GLY A 21 -9.42 -11.26 8.81
CA GLY A 21 -8.03 -11.08 9.22
C GLY A 21 -7.75 -9.80 10.02
N LEU A 22 -8.68 -8.85 10.06
CA LEU A 22 -8.50 -7.52 10.66
C LEU A 22 -8.06 -7.60 12.14
N ALA A 23 -8.64 -8.52 12.90
CA ALA A 23 -8.32 -8.67 14.33
C ALA A 23 -6.93 -9.26 14.60
N ALA A 24 -6.32 -9.97 13.64
CA ALA A 24 -4.97 -10.52 13.82
C ALA A 24 -3.89 -9.58 13.26
N ALA A 25 -4.24 -8.74 12.28
CA ALA A 25 -3.26 -7.94 11.54
C ALA A 25 -2.81 -6.66 12.25
N LEU A 26 -3.61 -6.12 13.19
CA LEU A 26 -3.36 -4.82 13.81
C LEU A 26 -3.32 -4.88 15.34
N PRO A 27 -2.41 -4.11 16.00
CA PRO A 27 -2.44 -3.90 17.44
C PRO A 27 -3.77 -3.33 17.94
N PRO A 28 -4.15 -3.56 19.22
CA PRO A 28 -5.44 -3.13 19.75
C PRO A 28 -5.75 -1.64 19.56
N GLY A 29 -4.76 -0.75 19.73
CA GLY A 29 -4.94 0.68 19.55
C GLY A 29 -5.29 1.10 18.11
N HIS A 30 -4.60 0.52 17.12
CA HIS A 30 -4.91 0.77 15.71
C HIS A 30 -6.23 0.15 15.29
N ARG A 31 -6.60 -1.00 15.88
CA ARG A 31 -7.90 -1.62 15.62
C ARG A 31 -9.06 -0.76 16.11
N ALA A 32 -8.97 -0.24 17.33
CA ALA A 32 -9.98 0.69 17.87
C ALA A 32 -10.10 1.95 17.01
N TYR A 33 -8.98 2.47 16.50
CA TYR A 33 -8.99 3.59 15.57
C TYR A 33 -9.68 3.24 14.24
N CYS A 34 -9.37 2.08 13.65
CA CYS A 34 -10.06 1.60 12.45
C CYS A 34 -11.57 1.44 12.66
N GLU A 35 -11.98 0.88 13.79
CA GLU A 35 -13.39 0.74 14.15
C GLU A 35 -14.09 2.11 14.29
N ALA A 36 -13.44 3.09 14.93
CA ALA A 36 -13.94 4.46 15.02
C ALA A 36 -14.07 5.14 13.64
N CYS A 37 -13.24 4.75 12.67
CA CYS A 37 -13.36 5.18 11.28
C CYS A 37 -14.42 4.40 10.47
N GLY A 38 -15.13 3.45 11.08
CA GLY A 38 -16.08 2.56 10.41
C GLY A 38 -15.44 1.55 9.47
N PHE A 39 -14.17 1.21 9.69
CA PHE A 39 -13.43 0.28 8.84
C PHE A 39 -13.64 -1.16 9.28
N THR A 40 -14.22 -1.97 8.40
CA THR A 40 -14.50 -3.40 8.63
C THR A 40 -13.74 -4.31 7.67
N GLY A 41 -12.68 -3.81 7.03
CA GLY A 41 -11.95 -4.54 5.98
C GLY A 41 -12.62 -4.49 4.61
N GLN A 42 -13.40 -3.44 4.32
CA GLN A 42 -14.10 -3.29 3.04
C GLN A 42 -13.11 -3.21 1.86
N ALA A 43 -13.46 -3.81 0.72
CA ALA A 43 -12.64 -3.79 -0.47
C ALA A 43 -12.28 -2.36 -0.90
N GLN A 44 -11.01 -2.13 -1.28
CA GLN A 44 -10.48 -0.84 -1.74
C GLN A 44 -10.53 0.29 -0.69
N ARG A 45 -10.83 -0.01 0.57
CA ARG A 45 -10.79 0.99 1.62
C ARG A 45 -9.38 1.08 2.22
N LEU A 46 -8.78 2.25 2.12
CA LEU A 46 -7.49 2.57 2.71
C LEU A 46 -7.67 3.47 3.93
N ILE A 47 -7.03 3.13 5.05
CA ILE A 47 -6.97 3.95 6.26
C ILE A 47 -5.51 4.18 6.64
N LEU A 48 -5.14 5.44 6.88
CA LEU A 48 -3.84 5.80 7.42
C LEU A 48 -3.87 5.64 8.95
N LEU A 49 -2.87 4.95 9.49
CA LEU A 49 -2.76 4.67 10.91
C LEU A 49 -1.90 5.74 11.59
N PRO A 50 -2.43 6.46 12.59
CA PRO A 50 -1.66 7.48 13.30
C PRO A 50 -0.58 6.82 14.18
N ALA A 51 0.51 7.54 14.42
CA ALA A 51 1.44 7.19 15.49
C ALA A 51 0.74 7.37 16.85
N LEU A 52 0.64 6.29 17.63
CA LEU A 52 0.04 6.30 18.96
C LEU A 52 1.15 6.55 19.99
N GLY A 53 1.14 7.74 20.59
CA GLY A 53 2.20 8.20 21.49
C GLY A 53 3.21 9.08 20.74
N GLY A 54 2.99 10.39 20.78
CA GLY A 54 3.81 11.35 20.06
C GLY A 54 5.18 11.54 20.69
N ASP A 55 6.20 10.97 20.06
CA ASP A 55 7.62 11.27 20.27
C ASP A 55 8.19 12.19 19.16
N GLY A 56 7.32 12.73 18.29
CA GLY A 56 7.68 13.75 17.30
C GLY A 56 8.45 13.24 16.08
N GLY A 57 8.65 11.92 15.94
CA GLY A 57 9.44 11.31 14.86
C GLY A 57 8.67 11.02 13.57
N SER A 58 7.40 10.60 13.64
CA SER A 58 6.55 10.35 12.47
C SER A 58 5.07 10.50 12.84
N ALA A 59 4.29 11.25 12.03
CA ALA A 59 2.85 11.39 12.25
C ALA A 59 2.06 10.10 11.95
N LEU A 60 2.65 9.19 11.18
CA LEU A 60 2.04 7.95 10.74
C LEU A 60 2.83 6.75 11.25
N ALA A 61 2.10 5.76 11.77
CA ALA A 61 2.63 4.44 12.10
C ALA A 61 2.55 3.46 10.93
N GLY A 62 1.66 3.70 9.97
CA GLY A 62 1.42 2.78 8.86
C GLY A 62 0.11 3.07 8.13
N ALA A 63 -0.37 2.09 7.38
CA ALA A 63 -1.66 2.14 6.70
C ALA A 63 -2.26 0.73 6.62
N VAL A 64 -3.57 0.65 6.45
CA VAL A 64 -4.29 -0.60 6.24
C VAL A 64 -5.20 -0.52 5.01
N LEU A 65 -5.11 -1.53 4.14
CA LEU A 65 -5.97 -1.73 2.98
C LEU A 65 -6.91 -2.91 3.23
N GLY A 66 -8.21 -2.67 3.07
CA GLY A 66 -9.23 -3.73 3.06
C GLY A 66 -9.35 -4.39 1.68
N LEU A 67 -9.36 -5.71 1.66
CA LEU A 67 -9.58 -6.53 0.47
C LEU A 67 -11.04 -6.97 0.29
N GLY A 68 -11.87 -6.89 1.33
CA GLY A 68 -13.18 -7.52 1.36
C GLY A 68 -13.09 -9.05 1.29
N ASP A 69 -14.19 -9.69 0.90
CA ASP A 69 -14.31 -11.16 0.80
C ASP A 69 -14.12 -11.68 -0.64
N GLY A 70 -13.83 -10.78 -1.59
CA GLY A 70 -13.65 -11.13 -3.00
C GLY A 70 -12.27 -11.69 -3.33
N PRO A 71 -12.07 -12.20 -4.55
CA PRO A 71 -10.76 -12.65 -5.01
C PRO A 71 -9.76 -11.49 -5.03
N VAL A 72 -8.55 -11.75 -4.55
CA VAL A 72 -7.47 -10.77 -4.57
C VAL A 72 -6.89 -10.70 -5.97
N THR A 73 -6.95 -9.50 -6.57
CA THR A 73 -6.44 -9.25 -7.92
C THR A 73 -5.46 -8.07 -7.89
N PRO A 74 -4.67 -7.85 -8.95
CA PRO A 74 -3.84 -6.64 -9.04
C PRO A 74 -4.66 -5.34 -8.92
N MET A 75 -5.92 -5.35 -9.36
CA MET A 75 -6.81 -4.20 -9.22
C MET A 75 -7.12 -3.88 -7.76
N SER A 76 -6.97 -4.86 -6.87
CA SER A 76 -7.11 -4.65 -5.44
C SER A 76 -6.07 -3.69 -4.87
N PHE A 77 -4.97 -3.42 -5.58
CA PHE A 77 -3.87 -2.57 -5.11
C PHE A 77 -3.71 -1.29 -5.94
N GLY A 78 -4.52 -1.10 -6.98
CA GLY A 78 -4.38 0.01 -7.94
C GLY A 78 -4.56 1.41 -7.33
N GLY A 79 -5.36 1.53 -6.26
CA GLY A 79 -5.59 2.82 -5.59
C GLY A 79 -4.45 3.28 -4.67
N LEU A 80 -3.52 2.39 -4.31
CA LEU A 80 -2.57 2.65 -3.22
C LEU A 80 -1.56 3.74 -3.54
N ALA A 81 -0.98 3.70 -4.73
CA ALA A 81 0.08 4.63 -5.14
C ALA A 81 -0.35 6.11 -5.05
N LEU A 82 -1.63 6.41 -5.26
CA LEU A 82 -2.17 7.77 -5.17
C LEU A 82 -2.98 8.03 -3.89
N GLY A 83 -3.45 6.98 -3.20
CA GLY A 83 -4.17 7.08 -1.93
C GLY A 83 -3.26 7.33 -0.73
N LEU A 84 -2.01 6.85 -0.78
CA LEU A 84 -1.00 7.06 0.26
C LEU A 84 -0.35 8.45 0.14
N PRO A 85 0.30 8.98 1.20
CA PRO A 85 0.97 10.27 1.18
C PRO A 85 2.02 10.43 0.07
N GLU A 86 2.20 11.66 -0.42
CA GLU A 86 3.05 11.93 -1.58
C GLU A 86 4.51 11.58 -1.30
N GLY A 87 5.17 10.88 -2.23
CA GLY A 87 6.61 10.58 -2.15
C GLY A 87 7.03 9.66 -0.99
N SER A 88 6.07 9.25 -0.14
CA SER A 88 6.30 8.37 1.00
C SER A 88 6.65 6.95 0.54
N LEU A 89 7.41 6.24 1.35
CA LEU A 89 7.92 4.90 1.06
C LEU A 89 7.22 3.87 1.95
N TRP A 90 6.75 2.78 1.34
CA TRP A 90 5.93 1.75 1.99
C TRP A 90 6.47 0.36 1.72
N HIS A 91 6.28 -0.57 2.65
CA HIS A 91 6.50 -2.00 2.43
C HIS A 91 5.25 -2.78 2.84
N LEU A 92 5.03 -3.94 2.23
CA LEU A 92 3.93 -4.81 2.64
C LEU A 92 4.30 -5.47 3.98
N ALA A 93 3.39 -5.38 4.95
CA ALA A 93 3.57 -6.02 6.26
C ALA A 93 3.53 -7.56 6.15
N ASP A 94 2.78 -8.09 5.18
CA ASP A 94 2.74 -9.50 4.80
C ASP A 94 3.02 -9.65 3.30
N HIS A 95 3.46 -10.85 2.88
CA HIS A 95 3.86 -11.10 1.49
C HIS A 95 2.90 -12.04 0.75
N ALA A 96 1.71 -12.31 1.32
CA ALA A 96 0.78 -13.29 0.75
C ALA A 96 0.30 -12.93 -0.66
N HIS A 97 0.25 -11.63 -0.96
CA HIS A 97 -0.20 -11.07 -2.23
C HIS A 97 0.85 -10.17 -2.90
N ALA A 98 2.13 -10.40 -2.63
CA ALA A 98 3.24 -9.57 -3.09
C ALA A 98 3.21 -9.29 -4.60
N ALA A 99 3.10 -10.31 -5.44
CA ALA A 99 3.10 -10.14 -6.90
C ALA A 99 1.91 -9.30 -7.41
N ALA A 100 0.70 -9.55 -6.88
CA ALA A 100 -0.49 -8.77 -7.23
C ALA A 100 -0.37 -7.32 -6.76
N ALA A 101 0.22 -7.09 -5.58
CA ALA A 101 0.48 -5.78 -5.05
C ALA A 101 1.49 -5.00 -5.89
N VAL A 102 2.61 -5.61 -6.30
CA VAL A 102 3.61 -4.98 -7.18
C VAL A 102 2.99 -4.57 -8.51
N LEU A 103 2.29 -5.50 -9.17
CA LEU A 103 1.64 -5.20 -10.45
C LEU A 103 0.57 -4.11 -10.31
N GLY A 104 -0.31 -4.25 -9.32
CA GLY A 104 -1.37 -3.29 -9.05
C GLY A 104 -0.83 -1.89 -8.72
N TRP A 105 0.24 -1.81 -7.92
CA TRP A 105 0.90 -0.55 -7.60
C TRP A 105 1.48 0.11 -8.84
N GLY A 106 2.19 -0.64 -9.69
CA GLY A 106 2.75 -0.12 -10.93
C GLY A 106 1.68 0.43 -11.86
N LEU A 107 0.58 -0.31 -12.04
CA LEU A 107 -0.57 0.13 -12.83
C LEU A 107 -1.26 1.37 -12.24
N GLY A 108 -1.38 1.44 -10.91
CA GLY A 108 -1.97 2.56 -10.19
C GLY A 108 -1.11 3.83 -10.18
N ALA A 109 0.21 3.67 -10.18
CA ALA A 109 1.17 4.77 -10.24
C ALA A 109 1.39 5.29 -11.67
N TYR A 110 1.05 4.49 -12.68
CA TYR A 110 1.28 4.83 -14.08
C TYR A 110 0.52 6.09 -14.49
N ARG A 111 1.24 7.03 -15.10
CA ARG A 111 0.64 8.25 -15.64
C ARG A 111 1.34 8.69 -16.91
N TYR A 112 0.57 8.87 -17.98
CA TYR A 112 1.07 9.38 -19.24
C TYR A 112 1.34 10.90 -19.16
N GLY A 113 2.59 11.27 -18.90
CA GLY A 113 3.01 12.65 -18.65
C GLY A 113 3.36 13.48 -19.89
N ARG A 114 3.24 12.95 -21.13
CA ARG A 114 3.77 13.60 -22.34
C ARG A 114 3.20 15.00 -22.59
N PHE A 115 1.92 15.20 -22.32
CA PHE A 115 1.23 16.45 -22.62
C PHE A 115 0.94 17.31 -21.38
N LYS A 116 0.93 16.69 -20.20
CA LYS A 116 0.64 17.38 -18.95
C LYS A 116 1.44 16.74 -17.82
N PRO A 117 2.29 17.51 -17.12
CA PRO A 117 3.04 16.98 -16.00
C PRO A 117 2.09 16.52 -14.89
N ALA A 118 2.51 15.49 -14.16
CA ALA A 118 1.79 15.04 -13.00
C ALA A 118 1.76 16.14 -11.94
N LYS A 119 0.58 16.37 -11.34
CA LYS A 119 0.42 17.36 -10.26
C LYS A 119 1.03 16.91 -8.93
N ARG A 120 1.32 15.62 -8.80
CA ARG A 120 1.66 14.92 -7.57
C ARG A 120 2.45 13.66 -7.91
N ALA A 121 3.51 13.39 -7.14
CA ALA A 121 4.24 12.13 -7.21
C ALA A 121 3.46 10.98 -6.54
N PRO A 122 3.50 9.76 -7.08
CA PRO A 122 2.95 8.61 -6.39
C PRO A 122 3.76 8.28 -5.13
N ALA A 123 3.14 7.58 -4.18
CA ALA A 123 3.85 6.85 -3.15
C ALA A 123 4.69 5.73 -3.78
N ARG A 124 5.76 5.34 -3.08
CA ARG A 124 6.69 4.31 -3.53
C ARG A 124 6.54 3.02 -2.72
N LEU A 125 6.65 1.89 -3.41
CA LEU A 125 6.62 0.56 -2.80
C LEU A 125 8.04 -0.03 -2.76
N VAL A 126 8.46 -0.52 -1.60
CA VAL A 126 9.65 -1.35 -1.46
C VAL A 126 9.36 -2.72 -2.06
N LEU A 127 10.21 -3.15 -2.98
CA LEU A 127 10.03 -4.41 -3.69
C LEU A 127 10.20 -5.62 -2.75
N PRO A 128 9.21 -6.52 -2.69
CA PRO A 128 9.24 -7.72 -1.85
C PRO A 128 10.14 -8.84 -2.42
N GLY A 129 11.45 -8.60 -2.52
CA GLY A 129 12.46 -9.63 -2.82
C GLY A 129 12.41 -10.30 -4.21
N ALA A 130 13.60 -10.58 -4.74
CA ALA A 130 13.86 -10.78 -6.18
C ALA A 130 12.94 -11.73 -6.98
N ALA A 131 12.40 -12.80 -6.38
CA ALA A 131 11.65 -13.82 -7.13
C ALA A 131 10.22 -13.39 -7.49
N SER A 132 9.52 -12.68 -6.59
CA SER A 132 8.16 -12.17 -6.87
C SER A 132 8.20 -10.86 -7.66
N ASP A 133 9.29 -10.10 -7.50
CA ASP A 133 9.52 -8.83 -8.17
C ASP A 133 9.68 -9.02 -9.68
N GLN A 134 10.52 -9.96 -10.12
CA GLN A 134 10.87 -10.11 -11.54
C GLN A 134 9.67 -10.45 -12.43
N ALA A 135 8.77 -11.33 -11.98
CA ALA A 135 7.60 -11.71 -12.76
C ALA A 135 6.59 -10.54 -12.90
N ALA A 136 6.36 -9.80 -11.83
CA ALA A 136 5.46 -8.64 -11.86
C ALA A 136 6.07 -7.45 -12.62
N LEU A 137 7.36 -7.19 -12.46
CA LEU A 137 8.08 -6.16 -13.20
C LEU A 137 8.12 -6.46 -14.70
N ALA A 138 8.32 -7.72 -15.09
CA ALA A 138 8.28 -8.13 -16.49
C ALA A 138 6.92 -7.84 -17.15
N GLN A 139 5.81 -8.03 -16.42
CA GLN A 139 4.46 -7.73 -16.93
C GLN A 139 4.20 -6.23 -17.10
N LEU A 140 4.87 -5.37 -16.34
CA LEU A 140 4.78 -3.91 -16.51
C LEU A 140 5.59 -3.40 -17.71
N GLN A 141 6.51 -4.21 -18.24
CA GLN A 141 7.45 -3.85 -19.32
C GLN A 141 7.07 -4.44 -20.68
N ALA A 142 6.14 -5.39 -20.72
CA ALA A 142 5.62 -6.03 -21.94
C ALA A 142 4.53 -5.17 -22.61
#